data_AF-A0A1D9PB80-F1
#
_entry.id   AF-A0A1D9PB80-F1
#
_cell.length_a   1.000
_cell.length_b   1.000
_cell.length_c   1.000
_cell.angle_alpha   90.00
_cell.angle_beta   90.00
_cell.angle_gamma   90.00
#
_symmetry.space_group_name_H-M   'P 1'
#
loop_
_entity.id
_entity.type
_entity.pdbx_description
1 polymer ?
#
loop_
_entity_poly.entity_id
_entity_poly.type
_entity_poly.pdbx_seq_one_letter_code
_entity_poly.pdbx_strand_id
1 'polypeptide(L)' 'MLVRKLRIYAILMRLQELQNEKHFKALIPEPIKFEPQPFLPIVKELFDKKGKPFEQPKSKYHK' A
#
# COMPACT_ATOMS: atom_id res chain seq x y z
N MET A 1 -28.12 26.69 -12.69
CA MET A 1 -29.05 25.52 -12.71
C MET A 1 -28.41 24.22 -13.18
N LEU A 2 -27.64 24.23 -14.28
CA LEU A 2 -27.01 23.03 -14.86
C LEU A 2 -26.18 22.22 -13.87
N VAL A 3 -25.31 22.88 -13.10
CA VAL A 3 -24.45 22.24 -12.09
C VAL A 3 -25.24 21.46 -11.03
N ARG A 4 -26.42 21.96 -10.62
CA ARG A 4 -27.27 21.26 -9.63
C ARG A 4 -27.85 19.97 -10.22
N LYS A 5 -28.29 20.00 -11.48
CA LYS A 5 -28.80 18.81 -12.17
C LYS A 5 -27.73 17.74 -12.36
N LEU A 6 -26.51 18.15 -12.72
CA LEU A 6 -25.37 17.23 -12.84
C LEU A 6 -24.99 16.59 -11.50
N ARG A 7 -25.01 17.36 -10.41
CA ARG A 7 -24.78 16.81 -9.06
C ARG A 7 -25.84 15.80 -8.65
N ILE A 8 -27.12 16.11 -8.87
CA ILE A 8 -28.22 15.19 -8.57
C ILE A 8 -28.08 13.91 -9.40
N TYR A 9 -27.79 14.04 -10.70
CA TYR A 9 -27.57 12.89 -11.58
C TYR A 9 -26.40 12.01 -11.10
N ALA A 10 -25.26 12.61 -10.76
CA ALA A 10 -24.12 11.87 -10.23
C ALA A 10 -24.44 11.14 -8.91
N ILE A 11 -25.22 11.77 -8.02
CA ILE A 11 -25.67 11.14 -6.77
C ILE A 11 -26.58 9.94 -7.07
N LEU A 12 -27.52 10.08 -8.01
CA LEU A 12 -28.42 8.98 -8.40
C LEU A 12 -27.64 7.81 -9.01
N MET A 13 -26.68 8.09 -9.89
CA MET A 13 -25.79 7.08 -10.46
C MET A 13 -25.01 6.34 -9.37
N ARG A 14 -24.45 7.07 -8.38
CA ARG A 14 -23.71 6.44 -7.29
C ARG A 14 -24.59 5.58 -6.39
N LEU A 15 -25.84 5.99 -6.15
CA LEU A 15 -26.80 5.19 -5.38
C LEU A 15 -27.17 3.89 -6.10
N GLN A 16 -27.35 3.94 -7.42
CA GLN A 16 -27.61 2.77 -8.24
C GLN A 16 -26.44 1.78 -8.23
N GLU A 17 -25.21 2.29 -8.34
CA GLU A 17 -24.00 1.47 -8.19
C GLU A 17 -23.94 0.79 -6.82
N LEU A 18 -24.22 1.51 -5.73
CA LEU A 18 -24.20 0.95 -4.38
C LEU A 18 -25.27 -0.13 -4.17
N GLN A 19 -26.44 0.00 -4.81
CA GLN A 19 -27.47 -1.05 -4.80
C GLN A 19 -26.97 -2.30 -5.52
N ASN A 20 -26.34 -2.13 -6.68
CA ASN A 20 -25.74 -3.24 -7.42
C ASN A 20 -24.58 -3.87 -6.64
N GLU A 21 -23.68 -3.08 -6.05
CA GLU A 21 -22.58 -3.56 -5.21
C GLU A 21 -23.08 -4.43 -4.04
N LYS A 22 -24.27 -4.18 -3.46
CA LYS A 22 -24.84 -5.09 -2.45
C LYS A 22 -25.12 -6.50 -3.00
N HIS A 23 -25.54 -6.60 -4.26
CA HIS A 23 -25.75 -7.89 -4.93
C HIS A 23 -24.43 -8.52 -5.37
N PHE A 24 -23.43 -7.71 -5.76
CA PHE A 24 -22.14 -8.17 -6.25
C PHE A 24 -21.05 -8.31 -5.17
N LYS A 25 -21.26 -7.84 -3.93
CA LYS A 25 -20.31 -7.97 -2.81
C LYS A 25 -19.95 -9.42 -2.49
N ALA A 26 -20.84 -10.36 -2.80
CA ALA A 26 -20.58 -11.79 -2.68
C ALA A 26 -19.54 -12.32 -3.69
N LEU A 27 -19.25 -11.57 -4.76
CA LEU A 27 -18.35 -11.94 -5.85
C LEU A 27 -16.98 -11.23 -5.77
N ILE A 28 -16.83 -10.24 -4.88
CA ILE A 28 -15.56 -9.54 -4.68
C ILE A 28 -14.74 -10.36 -3.67
N PRO A 29 -13.52 -10.80 -4.03
CA PRO A 29 -12.67 -11.52 -3.08
C PRO A 29 -12.37 -10.61 -1.89
N GLU A 30 -12.32 -11.20 -0.70
CA GLU A 30 -11.93 -10.47 0.49
C GLU A 30 -10.54 -9.82 0.28
N PRO A 31 -10.34 -8.59 0.75
CA PRO A 31 -9.04 -7.94 0.66
C PRO A 31 -8.00 -8.83 1.32
N ILE A 32 -6.92 -9.12 0.58
CA ILE A 32 -5.82 -9.96 1.05
C ILE A 32 -5.28 -9.33 2.34
N LYS A 33 -5.45 -10.04 3.46
CA LYS A 33 -4.88 -9.64 4.74
C LYS A 33 -3.39 -9.93 4.68
N PHE A 34 -2.60 -8.91 4.35
CA PHE A 34 -1.17 -8.98 4.54
C PHE A 34 -0.89 -8.87 6.04
N GLU A 35 -0.48 -9.98 6.65
CA GLU A 35 0.14 -9.91 7.97
C GLU A 35 1.40 -9.05 7.85
N PRO A 36 1.61 -8.07 8.75
CA PRO A 36 2.85 -7.32 8.76
C PRO A 36 3.98 -8.33 9.01
N GLN A 37 4.84 -8.53 8.01
CA GLN A 37 6.03 -9.35 8.19
C GLN A 37 6.84 -8.73 9.33
N PRO A 38 7.30 -9.54 10.31
CA PRO A 38 8.15 -9.03 11.36
C PRO A 38 9.36 -8.38 10.68
N PHE A 39 9.66 -7.14 11.07
CA PHE A 39 10.88 -6.46 10.66
C PHE A 39 12.05 -7.27 11.22
N LEU A 40 12.54 -8.23 10.44
CA LEU A 40 13.83 -8.84 10.69
C LEU A 40 14.84 -7.75 10.36
N PRO A 41 15.66 -7.29 11.33
CA PRO A 41 16.78 -6.44 10.99
C PRO A 41 17.65 -7.26 10.04
N ILE A 42 17.60 -6.93 8.75
CA ILE A 42 18.51 -7.49 7.77
C ILE A 42 19.87 -6.87 8.10
N VAL A 43 20.54 -7.42 9.10
CA VAL A 43 21.96 -7.22 9.31
C VAL A 43 22.61 -8.02 8.19
N LYS A 44 22.61 -7.46 6.98
CA LYS A 44 23.52 -7.90 5.93
C LYS A 44 24.90 -7.50 6.41
N GLU A 45 25.53 -8.36 7.21
CA GLU A 45 26.97 -8.32 7.39
C GLU A 45 27.57 -8.52 6.00
N LEU A 46 28.01 -7.42 5.40
CA LEU A 46 28.74 -7.46 4.15
C LEU A 46 30.12 -8.01 4.50
N PHE A 47 30.59 -9.00 3.75
CA PHE A 47 31.94 -9.53 3.91
C PHE A 47 32.79 -9.15 2.72
N ASP A 48 34.04 -8.80 2.96
CA ASP A 48 35.04 -8.62 1.93
C ASP A 48 35.34 -9.94 1.20
N LYS A 49 36.02 -9.87 0.05
CA LYS A 49 36.57 -11.05 -0.66
C LYS A 49 37.48 -11.93 0.21
N LYS A 50 37.94 -11.42 1.35
CA LYS A 50 38.78 -12.10 2.35
C LYS A 50 37.97 -12.69 3.52
N GLY A 51 36.64 -12.61 3.49
CA GLY A 51 35.74 -13.11 4.54
C GLY A 51 35.75 -12.29 5.82
N LYS A 52 36.29 -11.05 5.79
CA LYS A 52 36.24 -10.13 6.94
C LYS A 52 34.97 -9.28 6.87
N PRO A 53 34.33 -8.96 8.01
CA PRO A 53 33.20 -8.05 8.03
C PRO A 53 33.62 -6.68 7.47
N PHE A 54 32.84 -6.17 6.51
CA PHE A 54 33.07 -4.90 5.84
C PHE A 54 32.64 -3.77 6.78
N GLU A 55 33.61 -3.11 7.39
CA GLU A 55 33.37 -1.90 8.17
C GLU A 55 33.02 -0.76 7.22
N GLN A 56 31.81 -0.21 7.36
CA GLN A 56 31.43 0.96 6.59
C GLN A 56 32.39 2.12 6.94
N PRO A 57 32.95 2.83 5.94
CA PRO A 57 33.84 3.94 6.22
C PRO A 57 33.08 5.01 7.02
N LYS A 58 33.63 5.42 8.17
CA LYS A 58 33.06 6.48 9.00
C LYS A 58 33.02 7.77 8.18
N SER A 59 31.83 8.20 7.78
CA SER A 59 31.64 9.45 7.05
C SER A 59 32.17 10.61 7.88
N LYS A 60 33.02 11.47 7.30
CA LYS A 60 33.49 12.71 7.94
C LYS A 60 32.39 13.75 8.14
N TYR A 61 31.22 13.57 7.50
CA TYR A 61 30.16 14.56 7.40
C TYR A 61 28.92 14.21 8.23
N HIS A 62 28.90 13.05 8.89
CA HIS A 62 27.80 12.69 9.80
C HIS A 62 28.29 12.90 11.24
N LYS A 63 27.76 13.92 11.91
CA LYS A 63 27.94 14.19 13.34
C LYS A 63 26.90 13.43 14.14
#